data_AF-A0A329QFM7-F1
#
_entry.id   AF-A0A329QFM7-F1
#
_cell.length_a   1.000
_cell.length_b   1.000
_cell.length_c   1.000
_cell.angle_alpha   90.00
_cell.angle_beta   90.00
_cell.angle_gamma   90.00
#
_symmetry.space_group_name_H-M   'P 1'
#
loop_
_entity.id
_entity.type
_entity.pdbx_description
1 polymer ?
#
loop_
_entity_poly.entity_id
_entity_poly.type
_entity_poly.pdbx_seq_one_letter_code
_entity_poly.pdbx_strand_id
1 'polypeptide(L)'
;MSRTLPTTAFGDDEGAADPLLEAALSAYERGEGGPADVLSALSSARLLVPVVAVSHASDATIVERGPSGGDEEKTSHMAAVSTIGRDGRRGLLAFTSLESMYRWDPDARPVPVTTRAAAEAAVADGADALVIDLAGPVLFSVDAEGLRTLASGWRPVVAWGSD
;
A
#
# COMPACT_ATOMS: atom_id res chain seq x y z
N MET A 1 -17.62 20.97 24.14
CA MET A 1 -17.92 20.06 23.01
C MET A 1 -16.68 19.21 22.78
N SER A 2 -16.64 17.98 23.31
CA SER A 2 -15.52 17.07 23.10
C SER A 2 -15.57 16.53 21.67
N ARG A 3 -14.59 16.93 20.86
CA ARG A 3 -14.35 16.36 19.52
C ARG A 3 -13.82 14.95 19.72
N THR A 4 -14.71 13.97 19.68
CA THR A 4 -14.32 12.55 19.60
C THR A 4 -13.56 12.38 18.29
N LEU A 5 -12.25 12.14 18.38
CA LEU A 5 -11.45 11.72 17.24
C LEU A 5 -11.92 10.31 16.86
N PRO A 6 -12.20 10.02 15.58
CA PRO A 6 -12.49 8.66 15.18
C PRO A 6 -11.27 7.79 15.51
N THR A 7 -11.49 6.74 16.30
CA THR A 7 -10.54 5.63 16.43
C THR A 7 -10.23 5.16 15.02
N THR A 8 -8.97 5.29 14.58
CA THR A 8 -8.54 4.73 13.31
C THR A 8 -8.88 3.23 13.34
N ALA A 9 -9.33 2.65 12.23
CA ALA A 9 -9.73 1.24 12.16
C ALA A 9 -8.60 0.25 12.53
N PHE A 10 -7.40 0.76 12.83
CA PHE A 10 -6.14 0.06 13.09
C PHE A 10 -5.50 0.55 14.41
N GLY A 11 -6.29 0.95 15.40
CA GLY A 11 -5.78 1.56 16.65
C GLY A 11 -4.79 0.70 17.45
N ASP A 12 -4.90 -0.63 17.35
CA ASP A 12 -4.01 -1.61 18.01
C ASP A 12 -3.00 -2.23 17.01
N ASP A 13 -2.83 -1.63 15.82
CA ASP A 13 -1.90 -2.13 14.80
C ASP A 13 -0.45 -1.86 15.20
N GLU A 14 0.26 -2.92 15.57
CA GLU A 14 1.68 -2.89 15.92
C GLU A 14 2.60 -2.76 14.68
N GLY A 15 2.03 -2.76 13.47
CA GLY A 15 2.76 -2.53 12.23
C GLY A 15 3.44 -3.76 11.63
N ALA A 16 3.21 -4.96 12.19
CA ALA A 16 3.66 -6.23 11.63
C ALA A 16 2.84 -6.62 10.38
N ALA A 17 3.40 -7.46 9.50
CA ALA A 17 2.68 -7.97 8.34
C ALA A 17 1.56 -8.94 8.75
N ASP A 18 0.53 -9.06 7.91
CA ASP A 18 -0.46 -10.12 8.04
C ASP A 18 0.22 -11.48 7.79
N PRO A 19 0.16 -12.45 8.73
CA PRO A 19 0.86 -13.73 8.56
C PRO A 19 0.46 -14.52 7.31
N LEU A 20 -0.80 -14.41 6.86
CA LEU A 20 -1.26 -15.07 5.63
C LEU A 20 -0.64 -14.42 4.40
N LEU A 21 -0.53 -13.09 4.40
CA LEU A 21 0.13 -12.35 3.33
C LEU A 21 1.63 -12.63 3.30
N GLU A 22 2.29 -12.64 4.46
CA GLU A 22 3.71 -12.97 4.58
C GLU A 22 4.00 -14.38 4.05
N ALA A 23 3.19 -15.37 4.42
CA ALA A 23 3.30 -16.73 3.92
C ALA A 23 3.10 -16.81 2.40
N ALA A 24 2.10 -16.12 1.85
CA ALA A 24 1.82 -16.11 0.43
C ALA A 24 2.96 -15.46 -0.38
N LEU A 25 3.47 -14.31 0.07
CA LEU A 25 4.62 -13.63 -0.55
C LEU A 25 5.88 -14.50 -0.50
N SER A 26 6.14 -15.13 0.64
CA SER A 26 7.29 -16.02 0.81
C SER A 26 7.20 -17.25 -0.10
N ALA A 27 6.01 -17.85 -0.25
CA ALA A 27 5.80 -18.97 -1.17
C ALA A 27 5.94 -18.53 -2.63
N TYR A 28 5.44 -17.35 -2.99
CA TYR A 28 5.61 -16.75 -4.32
C TYR A 28 7.10 -16.58 -4.67
N GLU A 29 7.90 -16.02 -3.77
CA GLU A 29 9.34 -15.81 -4.03
C GLU A 29 10.12 -17.12 -4.20
N ARG A 30 9.72 -18.19 -3.49
CA ARG A 30 10.31 -19.52 -3.66
C ARG A 30 9.77 -20.28 -4.89
N GLY A 31 8.78 -19.74 -5.60
CA GLY A 31 8.10 -20.43 -6.71
C GLY A 31 7.19 -21.58 -6.28
N GLU A 32 6.80 -21.61 -5.00
CA GLU A 32 5.92 -22.62 -4.38
C GLU A 32 4.44 -22.16 -4.35
N GLY A 33 4.18 -20.89 -4.70
CA GLY A 33 2.86 -20.30 -4.85
C GLY A 33 2.82 -19.35 -6.04
N GLY A 34 1.62 -18.85 -6.36
CA GLY A 34 1.39 -17.97 -7.50
C GLY A 34 0.94 -16.55 -7.14
N PRO A 35 0.96 -15.61 -8.11
CA PRO A 35 0.39 -14.27 -7.91
C PRO A 35 -1.06 -14.26 -7.43
N ALA A 36 -1.85 -15.26 -7.81
CA ALA A 36 -3.25 -15.38 -7.38
C ALA A 36 -3.37 -15.62 -5.86
N ASP A 37 -2.46 -16.38 -5.26
CA ASP A 37 -2.43 -16.63 -3.81
C ASP A 37 -2.08 -15.35 -3.05
N VAL A 38 -1.13 -14.56 -3.58
CA VAL A 38 -0.77 -13.25 -3.04
C VAL A 38 -1.94 -12.28 -3.15
N LEU A 39 -2.60 -12.19 -4.31
CA LEU A 39 -3.79 -11.35 -4.49
C LEU A 39 -4.94 -11.74 -3.55
N SER A 40 -5.10 -13.04 -3.31
CA SER A 40 -6.09 -13.57 -2.37
C SER A 40 -5.82 -13.07 -0.95
N ALA A 41 -4.60 -13.25 -0.45
CA ALA A 41 -4.19 -12.78 0.87
C ALA A 41 -4.23 -11.25 1.00
N LEU A 42 -3.83 -10.53 -0.05
CA LEU A 42 -3.91 -9.07 -0.11
C LEU A 42 -5.35 -8.56 0.06
N SER A 43 -6.35 -9.27 -0.45
CA SER A 43 -7.74 -8.79 -0.47
C SER A 43 -8.30 -8.42 0.92
N SER A 44 -7.80 -9.06 1.98
CA SER A 44 -8.18 -8.81 3.37
C SER A 44 -7.14 -8.04 4.20
N ALA A 45 -5.92 -7.87 3.69
CA ALA A 45 -4.82 -7.31 4.45
C ALA A 45 -4.94 -5.78 4.67
N ARG A 46 -4.25 -5.33 5.71
CA ARG A 46 -3.88 -3.93 5.94
C ARG A 46 -2.57 -3.66 5.21
N LEU A 47 -2.48 -2.51 4.53
CA LEU A 47 -1.24 -2.01 3.93
C LEU A 47 -0.87 -0.65 4.52
N LEU A 48 0.42 -0.34 4.52
CA LEU A 48 0.96 0.95 4.91
C LEU A 48 1.34 1.73 3.66
N VAL A 49 0.64 2.82 3.38
CA VAL A 49 1.06 3.77 2.33
C VAL A 49 2.02 4.77 2.96
N PRO A 50 3.24 4.95 2.43
CA PRO A 50 4.18 5.91 2.99
C PRO A 50 3.76 7.34 2.62
N VAL A 51 3.92 8.27 3.57
CA VAL A 51 3.95 9.70 3.25
C VAL A 51 5.28 10.30 3.69
N VAL A 52 5.91 11.08 2.80
CA VAL A 52 7.21 11.73 3.03
C VAL A 52 7.13 13.23 2.83
N ALA A 53 8.11 13.95 3.37
CA ALA A 53 8.29 15.37 3.09
C ALA A 53 8.70 15.59 1.64
N VAL A 54 7.99 16.49 0.95
CA VAL A 54 8.25 16.84 -0.46
C VAL A 54 9.71 17.27 -0.70
N SER A 55 10.39 17.83 0.30
CA SER A 55 11.80 18.23 0.19
C SER A 55 12.81 17.08 0.23
N HIS A 56 12.42 15.87 0.65
CA HIS A 56 13.33 14.73 0.86
C HIS A 56 13.27 13.65 -0.25
N ALA A 57 12.41 13.85 -1.27
CA ALA A 57 12.18 12.87 -2.33
C ALA A 57 13.09 13.11 -3.54
N SER A 58 14.28 12.50 -3.57
CA SER A 58 15.24 12.70 -4.67
C SER A 58 15.10 11.73 -5.85
N ASP A 59 14.29 10.67 -5.77
CA ASP A 59 14.13 9.66 -6.85
C ASP A 59 12.67 9.16 -7.06
N ALA A 60 11.68 9.68 -6.34
CA ALA A 60 10.28 9.27 -6.44
C ALA A 60 9.38 10.42 -6.91
N THR A 61 8.38 10.13 -7.76
CA THR A 61 7.43 11.14 -8.21
C THR A 61 6.34 11.29 -7.16
N ILE A 62 6.29 12.46 -6.52
CA ILE A 62 5.29 12.77 -5.50
C ILE A 62 3.96 13.12 -6.17
N VAL A 63 2.86 12.54 -5.68
CA VAL A 63 1.51 13.09 -5.89
C VAL A 63 1.00 13.70 -4.61
N GLU A 64 0.81 15.02 -4.63
CA GLU A 64 0.24 15.74 -3.50
C GLU A 64 -1.19 15.28 -3.24
N ARG A 65 -1.48 14.89 -2.00
CA ARG A 65 -2.83 14.60 -1.56
C ARG A 65 -3.12 15.38 -0.28
N GLY A 66 -3.72 16.56 -0.44
CA GLY A 66 -4.17 17.43 0.65
C GLY A 66 -5.43 18.21 0.23
N PRO A 67 -6.23 18.72 1.18
CA PRO A 67 -7.40 19.53 0.85
C PRO A 67 -6.95 20.84 0.21
N SER A 68 -7.28 21.04 -1.08
CA SER A 68 -7.06 22.32 -1.76
C SER A 68 -8.00 23.37 -1.17
N GLY A 69 -7.51 24.17 -0.23
CA GLY A 69 -8.24 25.31 0.28
C GLY A 69 -7.60 25.96 1.49
N GLY A 70 -6.97 27.11 1.25
CA GLY A 70 -6.89 28.20 2.24
C GLY A 70 -5.61 28.28 3.06
N ASP A 71 -4.86 29.34 2.77
CA ASP A 71 -4.01 30.13 3.63
C ASP A 71 -2.65 29.58 4.12
N GLU A 72 -1.64 30.41 3.84
CA GLU A 72 -0.22 30.24 4.09
C GLU A 72 0.08 30.14 5.59
N GLU A 73 0.19 28.93 6.12
CA GLU A 73 0.74 28.70 7.46
C GLU A 73 1.61 27.44 7.48
N LYS A 74 2.88 27.58 7.07
CA LYS A 74 3.98 26.59 7.23
C LYS A 74 3.52 25.12 7.18
N THR A 75 2.82 24.76 6.12
CA THR A 75 2.35 23.38 5.93
C THR A 75 3.53 22.54 5.46
N SER A 76 3.99 21.65 6.34
CA SER A 76 4.82 20.51 5.93
C SER A 76 3.97 19.68 4.95
N HIS A 77 4.13 19.91 3.65
CA HIS A 77 3.41 19.18 2.61
C HIS A 77 3.83 17.71 2.70
N MET A 78 2.91 16.83 3.12
CA MET A 78 3.09 15.37 3.14
C MET A 78 2.30 14.80 1.99
N ALA A 79 2.90 13.85 1.27
CA ALA A 79 2.30 13.31 0.06
C ALA A 79 2.57 11.82 -0.07
N ALA A 80 1.61 11.10 -0.63
CA ALA A 80 1.76 9.68 -0.93
C ALA A 80 2.80 9.51 -2.04
N VAL A 81 3.65 8.50 -1.89
CA VAL A 81 4.78 8.31 -2.80
C VAL A 81 4.39 7.37 -3.94
N SER A 82 4.58 7.85 -5.18
CA SER A 82 4.55 7.01 -6.37
C SER A 82 5.97 6.80 -6.91
N THR A 83 6.26 5.60 -7.38
CA THR A 83 7.47 5.29 -8.14
C THR A 83 7.17 5.29 -9.64
N ILE A 84 8.18 5.58 -10.46
CA ILE A 84 8.13 5.34 -11.91
C ILE A 84 9.11 4.19 -12.18
N GLY A 85 8.57 3.07 -12.67
CA GLY A 85 9.38 1.94 -13.11
C GLY A 85 10.25 2.32 -14.30
N ARG A 86 11.30 1.53 -14.57
CA ARG A 86 12.18 1.74 -15.75
C ARG A 86 11.42 1.63 -17.08
N ASP A 87 10.25 1.02 -17.06
CA ASP A 87 9.30 0.89 -18.16
C ASP A 87 8.36 2.10 -18.29
N GLY A 88 8.54 3.14 -17.48
CA GLY A 88 7.73 4.36 -17.48
C GLY A 88 6.39 4.23 -16.77
N ARG A 89 6.05 3.05 -16.26
CA ARG A 89 4.79 2.82 -15.55
C ARG A 89 4.84 3.39 -14.14
N ARG A 90 3.74 3.98 -13.70
CA ARG A 90 3.62 4.59 -12.38
C ARG A 90 3.06 3.59 -11.38
N GLY A 91 3.74 3.42 -10.25
CA GLY A 91 3.30 2.55 -9.16
C GLY A 91 3.05 3.33 -7.88
N LEU A 92 1.90 3.13 -7.22
CA LEU A 92 1.72 3.59 -5.84
C LEU A 92 2.51 2.67 -4.91
N LEU A 93 3.32 3.22 -4.00
CA LEU A 93 4.01 2.41 -3.01
C LEU A 93 3.07 2.01 -1.87
N ALA A 94 3.17 0.75 -1.46
CA ALA A 94 2.56 0.25 -0.24
C ALA A 94 3.46 -0.81 0.40
N PHE A 95 3.37 -0.94 1.72
CA PHE A 95 4.19 -1.84 2.50
C PHE A 95 3.32 -2.76 3.35
N THR A 96 3.79 -3.99 3.53
CA THR A 96 3.11 -4.97 4.38
C THR A 96 3.42 -4.75 5.85
N SER A 97 4.56 -4.12 6.19
CA SER A 97 5.00 -3.87 7.56
C SER A 97 5.79 -2.56 7.71
N LEU A 98 5.91 -2.08 8.94
CA LEU A 98 6.78 -0.94 9.28
C LEU A 98 8.25 -1.25 8.99
N GLU A 99 8.69 -2.50 9.20
CA GLU A 99 10.06 -2.90 8.91
C GLU A 99 10.39 -2.76 7.42
N SER A 100 9.53 -3.27 6.55
CA SER A 100 9.70 -3.15 5.08
C SER A 100 9.68 -1.68 4.64
N MET A 101 8.81 -0.86 5.23
CA MET A 101 8.71 0.57 4.93
C MET A 101 9.96 1.35 5.36
N TYR A 102 10.44 1.13 6.59
CA TYR A 102 11.62 1.84 7.11
C TYR A 102 12.93 1.36 6.50
N ARG A 103 12.97 0.13 5.96
CA ARG A 103 14.05 -0.33 5.10
C ARG A 103 14.13 0.48 3.80
N TRP A 104 12.98 0.90 3.26
CA TRP A 104 12.91 1.77 2.08
C TRP A 104 13.24 3.23 2.41
N ASP A 105 12.61 3.80 3.42
CA ASP A 105 12.85 5.18 3.87
C ASP A 105 12.60 5.28 5.38
N PRO A 106 13.64 5.54 6.20
CA PRO A 106 13.52 5.62 7.66
C PRO A 106 12.69 6.84 8.13
N ASP A 107 12.51 7.86 7.30
CA ASP A 107 11.75 9.08 7.62
C ASP A 107 10.28 9.00 7.16
N ALA A 108 9.89 7.92 6.48
CA ALA A 108 8.53 7.72 6.01
C ALA A 108 7.52 7.62 7.16
N ARG A 109 6.38 8.30 7.01
CA ARG A 109 5.29 8.21 7.98
C ARG A 109 4.25 7.19 7.48
N PRO A 110 3.88 6.19 8.30
CA PRO A 110 2.95 5.16 7.88
C PRO A 110 1.50 5.68 7.88
N VAL A 111 0.77 5.42 6.81
CA VAL A 111 -0.69 5.58 6.77
C VAL A 111 -1.33 4.20 6.57
N PRO A 112 -1.88 3.57 7.63
CA PRO A 112 -2.52 2.28 7.52
C PRO A 112 -3.86 2.40 6.79
N VAL A 113 -4.03 1.59 5.75
CA VAL A 113 -5.22 1.53 4.91
C VAL A 113 -5.59 0.07 4.62
N THR A 114 -6.83 -0.18 4.23
CA THR A 114 -7.18 -1.47 3.63
C THR A 114 -6.56 -1.58 2.24
N THR A 115 -6.26 -2.79 1.79
CA THR A 115 -5.82 -3.02 0.40
C THR A 115 -6.80 -2.44 -0.62
N ARG A 116 -8.11 -2.51 -0.36
CA ARG A 116 -9.14 -1.91 -1.21
C ARG A 116 -8.94 -0.40 -1.34
N ALA A 117 -8.76 0.31 -0.23
CA ALA A 117 -8.57 1.76 -0.24
C ALA A 117 -7.25 2.15 -0.94
N ALA A 118 -6.18 1.37 -0.77
CA ALA A 118 -4.93 1.55 -1.50
C ALA A 118 -5.13 1.37 -3.02
N ALA A 119 -5.90 0.37 -3.43
CA ALA A 119 -6.20 0.11 -4.83
C ALA A 119 -7.10 1.19 -5.46
N GLU A 120 -8.16 1.62 -4.74
CA GLU A 120 -9.02 2.73 -5.17
C GLU A 120 -8.21 4.02 -5.35
N ALA A 121 -7.31 4.30 -4.43
CA ALA A 121 -6.37 5.42 -4.50
C ALA A 121 -5.43 5.33 -5.71
N ALA A 122 -4.82 4.17 -5.95
CA ALA A 122 -3.94 3.94 -7.10
C ALA A 122 -4.69 4.16 -8.43
N VAL A 123 -5.92 3.65 -8.54
CA VAL A 123 -6.76 3.83 -9.72
C VAL A 123 -7.14 5.30 -9.92
N ALA A 124 -7.55 5.99 -8.85
CA ALA A 124 -7.92 7.41 -8.92
C ALA A 124 -6.74 8.30 -9.36
N ASP A 125 -5.52 7.95 -8.93
CA ASP A 125 -4.30 8.69 -9.26
C ASP A 125 -3.69 8.30 -10.63
N GLY A 126 -4.34 7.38 -11.36
CA GLY A 126 -3.88 6.89 -12.66
C GLY A 126 -2.62 6.05 -12.59
N ALA A 127 -2.35 5.39 -11.46
CA ALA A 127 -1.24 4.47 -11.34
C ALA A 127 -1.51 3.17 -12.13
N ASP A 128 -0.46 2.63 -12.74
CA ASP A 128 -0.47 1.36 -13.45
C ASP A 128 -0.34 0.15 -12.52
N ALA A 129 0.14 0.37 -11.29
CA ALA A 129 0.38 -0.68 -10.32
C ALA A 129 0.30 -0.21 -8.86
N LEU A 130 0.05 -1.17 -7.96
CA LEU A 130 0.46 -1.08 -6.55
C LEU A 130 1.75 -1.86 -6.39
N VAL A 131 2.79 -1.22 -5.86
CA VAL A 131 4.11 -1.83 -5.65
C VAL A 131 4.27 -2.11 -4.16
N ILE A 132 4.40 -3.39 -3.84
CA ILE A 132 4.45 -3.92 -2.48
C ILE A 132 5.91 -4.17 -2.08
N ASP A 133 6.30 -3.66 -0.91
CA ASP A 133 7.59 -3.94 -0.26
C ASP A 133 8.80 -3.73 -1.18
N LEU A 134 8.94 -2.51 -1.70
CA LEU A 134 9.96 -2.17 -2.70
C LEU A 134 11.40 -2.50 -2.24
N ALA A 135 11.68 -2.39 -0.95
CA ALA A 135 12.98 -2.71 -0.36
C ALA A 135 13.06 -4.14 0.22
N GLY A 136 12.07 -4.98 -0.04
CA GLY A 136 11.93 -6.32 0.52
C GLY A 136 11.14 -6.36 1.84
N PRO A 137 10.85 -7.57 2.37
CA PRO A 137 11.55 -8.82 2.06
C PRO A 137 11.22 -9.42 0.69
N VAL A 138 9.98 -9.25 0.21
CA VAL A 138 9.54 -9.73 -1.12
C VAL A 138 8.99 -8.57 -1.93
N LEU A 139 9.63 -8.20 -3.04
CA LEU A 139 9.06 -7.22 -3.97
C LEU A 139 7.94 -7.88 -4.78
N PHE A 140 6.74 -7.33 -4.72
CA PHE A 140 5.59 -7.77 -5.51
C PHE A 140 4.88 -6.58 -6.16
N SER A 141 4.24 -6.80 -7.31
CA SER A 141 3.41 -5.77 -7.95
C SER A 141 2.03 -6.30 -8.30
N VAL A 142 1.03 -5.51 -7.96
CA VAL A 142 -0.34 -5.69 -8.44
C VAL A 142 -0.51 -4.79 -9.66
N ASP A 143 -0.75 -5.38 -10.82
CA ASP A 143 -0.96 -4.63 -12.06
C ASP A 143 -2.33 -3.93 -12.11
N ALA A 144 -2.60 -3.22 -13.21
CA ALA A 144 -3.84 -2.48 -13.40
C ALA A 144 -5.11 -3.35 -13.36
N GLU A 145 -5.06 -4.62 -13.75
CA GLU A 145 -6.19 -5.53 -13.67
C GLU A 145 -6.43 -5.96 -12.22
N GLY A 146 -5.38 -6.35 -11.51
CA GLY A 146 -5.42 -6.66 -10.10
C GLY A 146 -5.88 -5.46 -9.24
N LEU A 147 -5.44 -4.24 -9.58
CA LEU A 147 -5.88 -3.00 -8.95
C LEU A 147 -7.40 -2.82 -9.05
N ARG A 148 -7.96 -2.90 -10.25
CA ARG A 148 -9.41 -2.79 -10.46
C ARG A 148 -10.18 -3.90 -9.73
N THR A 149 -9.62 -5.11 -9.71
CA THR A 149 -10.19 -6.25 -9.01
C THR A 149 -10.28 -5.97 -7.50
N LEU A 150 -9.18 -5.56 -6.87
CA LEU A 150 -9.14 -5.21 -5.45
C LEU A 150 -10.03 -4.00 -5.13
N ALA A 151 -10.02 -2.96 -5.98
CA ALA A 151 -10.84 -1.76 -5.83
C ALA A 151 -12.35 -2.06 -5.91
N SER A 152 -12.76 -3.06 -6.69
CA SER A 152 -14.17 -3.50 -6.74
C SER A 152 -14.67 -4.10 -5.42
N GLY A 153 -13.75 -4.43 -4.50
CA GLY A 153 -14.04 -5.17 -3.28
C GLY A 153 -14.11 -6.66 -3.49
N TRP A 154 -13.49 -7.18 -4.56
CA TRP A 154 -13.39 -8.62 -4.78
C TRP A 154 -12.86 -9.32 -3.54
N ARG A 155 -13.46 -10.46 -3.25
CA ARG A 155 -13.04 -11.37 -2.18
C ARG A 155 -12.92 -12.77 -2.81
N PRO A 156 -11.82 -13.48 -2.55
CA PRO A 156 -11.72 -14.89 -2.87
C PRO A 156 -12.91 -15.61 -2.24
N VAL A 157 -13.66 -16.34 -3.06
CA VAL A 157 -14.57 -17.32 -2.51
C VAL A 157 -13.67 -18.47 -2.06
N VAL A 158 -13.74 -18.85 -0.78
CA VAL A 158 -13.17 -20.12 -0.36
C VAL A 158 -13.78 -21.18 -1.26
N ALA A 159 -12.98 -21.77 -2.14
CA ALA A 159 -13.43 -22.91 -2.92
C ALA A 159 -13.84 -23.95 -1.89
N TRP A 160 -15.13 -24.32 -1.89
CA TRP A 160 -15.59 -25.44 -1.08
C TRP A 160 -14.79 -26.66 -1.52
N GLY A 161 -13.81 -27.01 -0.71
CA GLY A 161 -12.91 -28.14 -0.90
C GLY A 161 -13.16 -29.14 0.23
N SER A 162 -14.04 -30.09 -0.08
CA SER A 162 -14.10 -31.50 0.32
C SER A 162 -13.22 -31.99 1.49
N ASP A 163 -13.90 -32.50 2.52
CA ASP A 163 -13.49 -33.40 3.62
C ASP A 163 -12.21 -33.13 4.42
#